data_AF-A0A2L2Z4B2-F1
#
_entry.id   AF-A0A2L2Z4B2-F1
#
_cell.length_a   1.000
_cell.length_b   1.000
_cell.length_c   1.000
_cell.angle_alpha   90.00
_cell.angle_beta   90.00
_cell.angle_gamma   90.00
#
_symmetry.space_group_name_H-M   'P 1'
#
loop_
_entity.id
_entity.type
_entity.pdbx_description
1 polymer ?
#
loop_
_entity_poly.entity_id
_entity_poly.type
_entity_poly.pdbx_seq_one_letter_code
_entity_poly.pdbx_strand_id
1 'polypeptide(L)'
;DGKAGYFKHVAMINTSVSSAEGRLSGDLRTMIGKKTFLTHGQFDVIEILAHNRENNTVYYLTTLPESPSQRHLFSVTDMESGM
;
A
#
# COMPACT_ATOMS: atom_id res chain seq x y z
N ASP A 1 -1.44 10.89 -15.07
CA ASP A 1 -0.94 10.14 -13.90
C ASP A 1 -1.86 10.35 -12.70
N GLY A 2 -2.87 9.50 -12.52
CA GLY A 2 -3.80 9.63 -11.40
C GLY A 2 -3.05 9.55 -10.07
N LYS A 3 -3.00 10.64 -9.32
CA LYS A 3 -2.37 10.68 -7.99
C LYS A 3 -3.25 9.93 -6.99
N ALA A 4 -2.60 9.25 -6.05
CA ALA A 4 -3.30 8.68 -4.90
C ALA A 4 -4.08 9.75 -4.15
N GLY A 5 -5.36 9.48 -3.88
CA GLY A 5 -6.32 10.44 -3.33
C GLY A 5 -7.56 10.63 -4.20
N TYR A 6 -7.43 10.46 -5.52
CA TYR A 6 -8.57 10.39 -6.45
C TYR A 6 -9.00 8.96 -6.76
N PHE A 7 -8.06 8.02 -6.69
CA PHE A 7 -8.26 6.60 -6.93
C PHE A 7 -7.72 5.77 -5.76
N LYS A 8 -8.29 4.59 -5.58
CA LYS A 8 -7.87 3.59 -4.60
C LYS A 8 -6.64 2.85 -5.13
N HIS A 9 -5.59 2.78 -4.32
CA HIS A 9 -4.32 2.15 -4.67
C HIS A 9 -3.78 1.29 -3.53
N VAL A 10 -2.94 0.31 -3.88
CA VAL A 10 -2.20 -0.47 -2.89
C VAL A 10 -1.07 0.37 -2.34
N ALA A 11 -0.95 0.41 -1.01
CA ALA A 11 0.16 1.03 -0.31
C ALA A 11 0.70 0.08 0.76
N MET A 12 2.02 0.04 0.88
CA MET A 12 2.72 -0.56 2.00
C MET A 12 2.93 0.50 3.08
N ILE A 13 2.68 0.14 4.34
CA ILE A 13 2.91 1.02 5.50
C ILE A 13 3.93 0.32 6.41
N ASN A 14 5.15 0.85 6.46
CA ASN A 14 6.18 0.43 7.38
C ASN A 14 6.02 1.17 8.70
N THR A 15 5.48 0.51 9.71
CA THR A 15 5.28 1.11 11.04
C THR A 15 6.51 0.91 11.91
N SER A 16 7.22 1.99 12.23
CA SER A 16 8.24 1.99 13.28
C SER A 16 7.65 2.54 14.58
N VAL A 17 7.97 1.88 15.70
CA VAL A 17 7.64 2.39 17.04
C VAL A 17 8.90 3.06 17.58
N SER A 18 8.91 4.39 17.66
CA SER A 18 9.94 5.11 18.39
C SER A 18 9.47 5.26 19.84
N SER A 19 10.04 4.48 20.75
CA SER A 19 9.98 4.82 22.17
C SER A 19 11.05 5.88 22.42
N ALA A 20 10.63 7.14 22.58
CA ALA A 20 11.55 8.14 23.11
C ALA A 20 12.02 7.64 24.48
N GLU A 21 13.31 7.32 24.58
CA GLU A 21 13.91 6.89 25.84
C GLU A 21 13.76 8.02 26.85
N GLY A 22 13.08 7.73 27.95
CA GLY A 22 13.11 8.55 29.14
C GLY A 22 12.08 9.68 29.18
N ARG A 23 11.12 9.49 30.08
CA ARG A 23 10.36 10.53 30.78
C ARG A 23 9.34 11.25 29.89
N LEU A 24 8.12 10.71 29.85
CA LEU A 24 6.91 11.40 30.30
C LEU A 24 5.75 10.39 30.32
N SER A 25 4.96 10.48 31.38
CA SER A 25 3.77 9.71 31.69
C SER A 25 2.65 9.92 30.67
N GLY A 26 2.08 8.84 30.14
CA GLY A 26 0.81 8.85 29.40
C GLY A 26 0.95 8.81 27.88
N ASP A 27 0.91 7.60 27.31
CA ASP A 27 0.32 7.23 26.01
C ASP A 27 0.44 8.20 24.82
N LEU A 28 1.66 8.53 24.38
CA LEU A 28 1.87 9.01 23.02
C LEU A 28 2.97 8.19 22.32
N ARG A 29 2.62 6.95 21.95
CA ARG A 29 3.40 6.18 20.96
C ARG A 29 3.22 6.85 19.60
N THR A 30 4.13 7.72 19.21
CA THR A 30 4.15 8.25 17.83
C THR A 30 4.56 7.11 16.90
N MET A 31 3.59 6.49 16.25
CA MET A 31 3.85 5.57 15.13
C MET A 31 4.35 6.41 13.96
N ILE A 32 5.67 6.44 13.75
CA ILE A 32 6.24 7.02 12.55
C ILE A 32 6.15 5.92 11.48
N GLY A 33 5.06 5.98 10.71
CA GLY A 33 4.82 5.07 9.59
C GLY A 33 5.32 5.67 8.27
N LYS A 34 6.20 4.97 7.54
CA LYS A 34 6.50 5.31 6.14
C LYS A 34 5.47 4.65 5.24
N LYS A 35 4.73 5.46 4.48
CA LYS A 35 3.74 4.99 3.50
C LYS A 35 4.35 5.03 2.09
N THR A 36 4.37 3.90 1.40
CA THR A 36 4.87 3.75 0.03
C THR A 36 3.74 3.21 -0.85
N PHE A 37 3.37 3.92 -1.92
CA PHE A 37 2.39 3.41 -2.88
C PHE A 37 3.05 2.40 -3.82
N LEU A 38 2.44 1.23 -3.98
CA LEU A 38 2.90 0.18 -4.90
C LEU A 38 2.26 0.33 -6.29
N THR A 39 1.09 0.97 -6.38
CA THR A 39 0.36 1.18 -7.64
C THR A 39 0.07 2.66 -7.86
N HIS A 40 0.02 3.09 -9.12
CA HIS A 40 -0.40 4.43 -9.54
C HIS A 40 -1.17 4.36 -10.86
N GLY A 41 -2.05 5.34 -11.13
CA GLY A 41 -2.80 5.39 -12.39
C GLY A 41 -4.23 5.87 -12.22
N GLN A 42 -5.01 5.80 -13.29
CA GLN A 42 -6.44 6.18 -13.30
C GLN A 42 -7.32 4.93 -13.19
N PHE A 43 -7.23 4.22 -12.07
CA PHE A 43 -8.05 3.04 -11.80
C PHE A 43 -8.20 2.82 -10.30
N ASP A 44 -9.32 2.26 -9.88
CA ASP A 44 -9.55 1.87 -8.50
C ASP A 44 -9.15 0.42 -8.25
N VAL A 45 -8.27 0.22 -7.27
CA VAL A 45 -8.11 -1.08 -6.61
C VAL A 45 -9.37 -1.38 -5.82
N ILE A 46 -9.99 -2.52 -6.13
CA ILE A 46 -11.23 -3.00 -5.53
C ILE A 46 -10.91 -3.79 -4.26
N GLU A 47 -9.93 -4.69 -4.36
CA GLU A 47 -9.63 -5.67 -3.32
C GLU A 47 -8.19 -6.15 -3.41
N ILE A 48 -7.56 -6.37 -2.25
CA ILE A 48 -6.29 -7.11 -2.14
C ILE A 48 -6.65 -8.56 -1.81
N LEU A 49 -6.25 -9.50 -2.67
CA LEU A 49 -6.62 -10.91 -2.52
C LEU A 49 -5.61 -11.70 -1.70
N ALA A 50 -4.32 -11.47 -1.93
CA ALA A 50 -3.26 -12.24 -1.28
C ALA A 50 -1.94 -11.47 -1.25
N HIS A 51 -1.13 -11.78 -0.25
CA HIS A 51 0.27 -11.41 -0.18
C HIS A 51 1.11 -12.68 -0.13
N ASN A 52 1.86 -12.96 -1.18
CA ASN A 52 2.84 -14.03 -1.18
C ASN A 52 4.19 -13.46 -0.71
N ARG A 53 4.61 -13.92 0.48
CA ARG A 53 5.84 -13.48 1.14
C ARG A 53 7.09 -14.11 0.54
N GLU A 54 6.99 -15.28 -0.09
CA GLU A 54 8.15 -15.97 -0.65
C GLU A 54 8.72 -15.20 -1.85
N ASN A 55 7.84 -14.53 -2.61
CA ASN A 55 8.20 -13.78 -3.81
C ASN A 55 7.84 -12.29 -3.71
N ASN A 56 7.55 -11.77 -2.51
CA ASN A 56 7.30 -10.35 -2.28
C ASN A 56 6.22 -9.78 -3.23
N THR A 57 5.13 -10.52 -3.42
CA THR A 57 4.10 -10.19 -4.43
C THR A 57 2.74 -10.01 -3.78
N VAL A 58 2.10 -8.87 -4.07
CA VAL A 58 0.71 -8.58 -3.69
C VAL A 58 -0.19 -8.76 -4.91
N TYR A 59 -1.22 -9.59 -4.77
CA TYR A 59 -2.25 -9.80 -5.79
C TYR A 59 -3.50 -8.98 -5.48
N TYR A 60 -4.02 -8.26 -6.46
CA TYR A 60 -5.15 -7.33 -6.29
C TYR A 60 -6.08 -7.30 -7.51
N LEU A 61 -7.34 -6.93 -7.26
CA LEU A 61 -8.35 -6.71 -8.30
C LEU A 61 -8.51 -5.22 -8.60
N THR A 62 -8.68 -4.88 -9.87
CA THR A 62 -9.02 -3.53 -10.35
C THR A 62 -10.00 -3.58 -11.52
N THR A 63 -10.62 -2.44 -11.81
CA THR A 63 -11.37 -2.18 -13.05
C THR A 63 -10.56 -1.28 -13.96
N LEU A 64 -10.41 -1.64 -15.24
CA LEU A 64 -9.73 -0.79 -16.21
C LEU A 64 -10.71 0.23 -16.80
N PRO A 65 -10.28 1.47 -17.14
CA PRO A 65 -11.15 2.48 -17.74
C PRO A 65 -11.85 2.02 -19.01
N GLU A 66 -11.16 1.22 -19.84
CA GLU A 66 -11.69 0.68 -21.09
C GLU A 66 -12.73 -0.44 -20.88
N SER A 67 -12.76 -1.03 -19.69
CA SER A 67 -13.65 -2.16 -19.36
C SER A 67 -14.11 -2.10 -17.89
N PRO A 68 -14.86 -1.05 -17.49
CA PRO A 68 -15.18 -0.80 -16.08
C PRO A 68 -16.09 -1.88 -15.48
N SER A 69 -16.83 -2.62 -16.32
CA SER A 69 -17.69 -3.74 -15.89
C SER A 69 -16.91 -5.04 -15.65
N GLN A 70 -15.60 -5.08 -15.91
CA GLN A 70 -14.75 -6.25 -15.74
C GLN A 70 -13.78 -6.05 -14.60
N ARG A 71 -13.57 -7.12 -13.81
CA ARG A 71 -12.54 -7.17 -12.77
C ARG A 71 -11.36 -7.96 -13.30
N HIS A 72 -10.19 -7.36 -13.15
CA HIS A 72 -8.94 -7.91 -13.66
C HIS A 72 -8.00 -8.18 -12.49
N LEU A 73 -7.36 -9.34 -12.51
CA LEU A 73 -6.35 -9.74 -11.52
C LEU A 73 -4.98 -9.22 -11.94
N PHE A 74 -4.33 -8.49 -11.05
CA PHE A 74 -2.98 -8.00 -11.22
C PHE A 74 -2.09 -8.37 -10.03
N SER A 75 -0.79 -8.25 -10.23
CA SER A 75 0.23 -8.41 -9.20
C SER A 75 1.19 -7.22 -9.17
N VAL A 76 1.70 -6.89 -7.99
CA VAL A 76 2.75 -5.90 -7.81
C VAL A 76 3.79 -6.40 -6.81
N THR A 77 5.06 -6.10 -7.08
CA THR A 77 6.15 -6.40 -6.15
C THR A 77 6.14 -5.42 -4.99
N ASP A 78 6.26 -5.91 -3.77
CA ASP A 78 6.16 -5.13 -2.54
C ASP A 78 7.53 -4.66 -1.99
N MET A 79 8.61 -5.03 -2.67
CA MET A 79 9.96 -4.60 -2.31
C MET A 79 10.11 -3.08 -2.40
N GLU A 80 10.59 -2.47 -1.31
CA GLU A 80 11.24 -1.16 -1.41
C GLU A 80 12.28 -1.26 -2.53
N SER A 81 12.18 -0.38 -3.53
CA SER A 81 13.28 -0.12 -4.44
C SER A 81 14.44 0.43 -3.61
N GLY A 82 15.23 -0.47 -3.03
CA GLY A 82 16.59 -0.22 -2.60
C GLY A 82 17.47 -0.20 -3.83
N MET A 83 17.39 0.89 -4.59
CA MET A 83 18.45 1.38 -5.48
C MET A 83 18.50 2.89 -5.34
#